data_AF-A0A8X6VLM9-F1
#
_entry.id   AF-A0A8X6VLM9-F1
#
_cell.length_a   1.000
_cell.length_b   1.000
_cell.length_c   1.000
_cell.angle_alpha   90.00
_cell.angle_beta   90.00
_cell.angle_gamma   90.00
#
_symmetry.space_group_name_H-M   'P 1'
#
loop_
_entity.id
_entity.type
_entity.pdbx_description
1 polymer ?
#
loop_
_entity_poly.entity_id
_entity_poly.type
_entity_poly.pdbx_seq_one_letter_code
_entity_poly.pdbx_strand_id
1 'polypeptide(L)'
;MEHGKPVAILLVLVCAVIGDKTGKCIDAEVMSSFCKGCDSWKRRKGSPAYKKWKILHVKECLKNHNGSAGMMETVGMVRIFQYSLSHRSVRSTSYIGDGDSKTFSSITASNPYGEDITVSKIECVGHVQKRMGTRLRKLKQMSSKLSDEKSIEGKGRLTDRMIDLITTYYGNAIRQNKTCLSDMRKAVWAVYFHIRSSDKEPLHSFCPVGPNSWCKYQNQVVEGSVETLRHSNKLPVAVTDAIKPVFNDLSQPKLLQKCLGGKTQNNNESINSLIWKLCPKTLGCGRKIVDISTNEAIVIFNDGNQG
;
A
#
# COMPACT_ATOMS: atom_id res chain seq x y z
N MET A 1 36.94 -8.79 5.79
CA MET A 1 36.61 -8.24 4.47
C MET A 1 35.09 -8.31 4.32
N GLU A 2 34.41 -7.20 4.51
CA GLU A 2 32.95 -7.12 4.40
C GLU A 2 32.55 -7.14 2.92
N HIS A 3 31.77 -8.15 2.53
CA HIS A 3 31.10 -8.17 1.24
C HIS A 3 29.92 -7.18 1.27
N GLY A 4 30.18 -5.96 0.79
CA GLY A 4 29.14 -4.97 0.54
C GLY A 4 28.12 -5.51 -0.46
N LYS A 5 26.89 -5.72 0.01
CA LYS A 5 25.74 -6.03 -0.87
C LYS A 5 25.59 -4.90 -1.89
N PRO A 6 25.41 -5.18 -3.19
CA PRO A 6 25.14 -4.13 -4.17
C PRO A 6 23.79 -3.48 -3.83
N VAL A 7 23.84 -2.24 -3.33
CA VAL A 7 22.66 -1.39 -3.24
C VAL A 7 22.27 -1.08 -4.68
N ALA A 8 21.16 -1.66 -5.16
CA ALA A 8 20.60 -1.32 -6.45
C ALA A 8 20.21 0.16 -6.43
N ILE A 9 21.08 1.04 -6.92
CA ILE A 9 20.75 2.44 -7.13
C ILE A 9 19.74 2.46 -8.28
N LEU A 10 18.47 2.70 -7.95
CA LEU A 10 17.43 2.87 -8.96
C LEU A 10 17.74 4.15 -9.76
N LEU A 11 18.28 3.98 -10.97
CA LEU A 11 18.66 5.12 -11.83
C LEU A 11 17.46 5.71 -12.57
N VAL A 12 16.43 4.89 -12.84
CA VAL A 12 15.20 5.26 -13.55
C VAL A 12 13.99 4.72 -12.77
N LEU A 13 12.95 5.54 -12.63
CA LEU A 13 11.67 5.22 -11.98
C LEU A 13 10.52 5.62 -12.91
N VAL A 14 9.43 4.84 -12.90
CA VAL A 14 8.17 5.22 -13.56
C VAL A 14 7.14 5.54 -12.49
N CYS A 15 6.51 6.71 -12.60
CA CYS A 15 5.32 7.07 -11.84
C CYS A 15 4.11 6.94 -12.79
N ALA A 16 3.00 6.37 -12.33
CA ALA A 16 1.79 6.24 -13.13
C ALA A 16 0.55 6.56 -12.29
N VAL A 17 -0.44 7.19 -12.92
CA VAL A 17 -1.76 7.48 -12.33
C VAL A 17 -2.80 6.65 -13.06
N ILE A 18 -3.53 5.84 -12.29
CA ILE A 18 -4.61 4.99 -12.79
C ILE A 18 -5.94 5.53 -12.29
N GLY A 19 -6.91 5.64 -13.19
CA GLY A 19 -8.27 6.01 -12.84
C GLY A 19 -8.94 4.89 -12.05
N ASP A 20 -9.33 5.15 -10.81
CA ASP A 20 -9.99 4.17 -9.94
C ASP A 20 -11.28 3.58 -10.54
N LYS A 21 -12.07 4.40 -11.25
CA LYS A 21 -13.31 3.94 -11.89
C LYS A 21 -13.10 3.29 -13.25
N THR A 22 -12.15 3.80 -14.03
CA THR A 22 -11.90 3.33 -15.40
C THR A 22 -10.98 2.12 -15.43
N GLY A 23 -10.16 1.93 -14.40
CA GLY A 23 -9.07 0.97 -14.38
C GLY A 23 -7.91 1.30 -15.32
N LYS A 24 -8.00 2.40 -16.09
CA LYS A 24 -7.04 2.79 -17.12
C LYS A 24 -5.93 3.70 -16.57
N CYS A 25 -4.73 3.55 -17.09
CA CYS A 25 -3.63 4.49 -16.89
C CYS A 25 -3.96 5.81 -17.62
N ILE A 26 -4.01 6.90 -16.86
CA ILE A 26 -4.36 8.25 -17.34
C ILE A 26 -3.10 9.05 -17.64
N ASP A 27 -2.06 8.85 -16.84
CA ASP A 27 -0.82 9.60 -16.97
C ASP A 27 0.37 8.81 -16.42
N ALA A 28 1.57 9.10 -16.94
CA ALA A 28 2.81 8.54 -16.43
C ALA A 28 3.98 9.50 -16.63
N GLU A 29 4.96 9.43 -15.74
CA GLU A 29 6.19 10.21 -15.78
C GLU A 29 7.40 9.29 -15.54
N VAL A 30 8.33 9.27 -16.49
CA VAL A 30 9.59 8.54 -16.35
C VAL A 30 10.68 9.46 -15.80
N MET A 31 11.07 9.18 -14.56
CA MET A 31 12.07 9.90 -13.80
C MET A 31 13.43 9.22 -13.93
N SER A 32 14.50 10.01 -14.07
CA SER A 32 15.87 9.52 -14.11
C SER A 32 16.80 10.45 -13.35
N SER A 33 17.58 9.85 -12.44
CA SER A 33 18.68 10.51 -11.74
C SER A 33 20.02 10.38 -12.49
N PHE A 34 20.03 9.66 -13.62
CA PHE A 34 21.23 9.31 -14.35
C PHE A 34 21.21 9.77 -15.81
N CYS A 35 22.40 10.15 -16.29
CA CYS A 35 22.66 10.33 -17.71
C CYS A 35 24.11 9.92 -17.99
N LYS A 36 24.29 9.02 -18.97
CA LYS A 36 25.62 8.53 -19.37
C LYS A 36 26.56 9.66 -19.78
N GLY A 37 26.07 10.63 -20.55
CA GLY A 37 26.86 11.81 -20.94
C GLY A 37 27.33 12.62 -19.74
N CYS A 38 26.44 12.90 -18.79
CA CYS A 38 26.80 13.56 -17.53
C CYS A 38 27.80 12.77 -16.70
N ASP A 39 27.67 11.44 -16.65
CA ASP A 39 28.60 10.59 -15.92
C ASP A 39 30.00 10.56 -16.57
N SER A 40 30.08 10.43 -17.89
CA SER A 40 31.34 10.44 -18.63
C SER A 40 32.11 11.75 -18.47
N TRP A 41 31.40 12.87 -18.39
CA TRP A 41 32.01 14.19 -18.26
C TRP A 41 32.21 14.64 -16.80
N LYS A 42 31.81 13.84 -15.80
CA LYS A 42 31.86 14.23 -14.38
C LYS A 42 33.28 14.55 -13.90
N ARG A 43 34.29 13.83 -14.41
CA ARG A 43 35.71 14.02 -14.05
C ARG A 43 36.33 15.29 -14.64
N ARG A 44 35.68 15.87 -15.65
CA ARG A 44 36.15 17.09 -16.35
C ARG A 44 35.40 18.35 -15.89
N LYS A 45 34.57 18.23 -14.85
CA LYS A 45 33.71 19.32 -14.34
C LYS A 45 34.57 20.54 -14.02
N GLY A 46 34.17 21.71 -14.54
CA GLY A 46 34.87 22.98 -14.36
C GLY A 46 35.80 23.37 -15.52
N SER A 47 36.26 22.42 -16.33
CA SER A 47 37.09 22.74 -17.50
C SER A 47 36.32 23.55 -18.56
N PRO A 48 37.01 24.38 -19.37
CA PRO A 48 36.38 25.08 -20.50
C PRO A 48 35.67 24.13 -21.47
N ALA A 49 36.28 22.97 -21.76
CA ALA A 49 35.68 21.92 -22.58
C ALA A 49 34.37 21.38 -21.98
N TYR A 50 34.33 21.16 -20.66
CA TYR A 50 33.10 20.75 -19.97
C TYR A 50 32.00 21.81 -20.07
N LYS A 51 32.32 23.09 -19.89
CA LYS A 51 31.33 24.17 -20.00
C LYS A 51 30.70 24.21 -21.40
N LYS A 52 31.52 24.12 -22.45
CA LYS A 52 31.06 24.06 -23.85
C LYS A 52 30.19 22.82 -24.11
N TRP A 53 30.64 21.65 -23.68
CA TRP A 53 29.87 20.41 -23.79
C TRP A 53 28.54 20.50 -23.03
N LYS A 54 28.53 21.04 -21.81
CA LYS A 54 27.34 21.09 -20.95
C LYS A 54 26.22 21.94 -21.54
N ILE A 55 26.57 23.04 -22.21
CA ILE A 55 25.61 23.91 -22.93
C ILE A 55 24.89 23.12 -24.03
N LEU A 56 25.63 22.36 -24.83
CA LEU A 56 25.06 21.54 -25.90
C LEU A 56 24.25 20.36 -25.34
N HIS A 57 24.79 19.71 -24.31
CA HIS A 57 24.20 18.51 -23.73
C HIS A 57 22.91 18.76 -22.95
N VAL A 58 22.62 20.00 -22.52
CA VAL A 58 21.40 20.32 -21.76
C VAL A 58 20.14 19.82 -22.49
N LYS A 59 20.11 19.91 -23.82
CA LYS A 59 18.96 19.49 -24.65
C LYS A 59 18.84 17.96 -24.78
N GLU A 60 19.92 17.22 -24.55
CA GLU A 60 19.98 15.75 -24.70
C GLU A 60 20.05 15.03 -23.35
N CYS A 61 20.12 15.78 -22.25
CA CYS A 61 20.33 15.25 -20.93
C CYS A 61 19.15 14.37 -20.51
N LEU A 62 19.42 13.07 -20.33
CA LEU A 62 18.41 12.10 -19.88
C LEU A 62 18.13 12.15 -18.38
N LYS A 63 18.91 12.92 -17.63
CA LYS A 63 18.68 13.15 -16.21
C LYS A 63 17.66 14.28 -16.06
N ASN A 64 16.50 13.97 -15.48
CA ASN A 64 15.44 14.95 -15.18
C ASN A 64 15.20 15.09 -13.67
N HIS A 65 15.99 14.43 -12.82
CA HIS A 65 15.94 14.54 -11.36
C HIS A 65 17.30 14.83 -10.76
N ASN A 66 17.41 15.90 -9.96
CA ASN A 66 18.63 16.31 -9.27
C ASN A 66 18.48 16.15 -7.75
N GLY A 67 18.22 14.92 -7.29
CA GLY A 67 18.12 14.57 -5.87
C GLY A 67 18.41 13.10 -5.63
N SER A 68 18.14 12.61 -4.41
CA SER A 68 18.26 11.18 -4.12
C SER A 68 17.26 10.37 -4.95
N ALA A 69 17.63 9.14 -5.33
CA ALA A 69 16.77 8.25 -6.10
C ALA A 69 15.40 8.02 -5.41
N GLY A 70 15.39 7.97 -4.08
CA GLY A 70 14.16 7.81 -3.29
C GLY A 70 13.17 8.97 -3.37
N MET A 71 13.58 10.16 -3.84
CA MET A 71 12.68 11.30 -4.05
C MET A 71 12.08 11.36 -5.46
N MET A 72 12.51 10.49 -6.38
CA MET A 72 11.99 10.48 -7.76
C MET A 72 10.49 10.23 -7.79
N GLU A 73 9.97 9.36 -6.93
CA GLU A 73 8.54 9.05 -6.87
C GLU A 73 7.74 10.30 -6.47
N THR A 74 8.20 10.95 -5.41
CA THR A 74 7.58 12.15 -4.87
C THR A 74 7.56 13.28 -5.89
N VAL A 75 8.71 13.56 -6.53
CA VAL A 75 8.81 14.62 -7.55
C VAL A 75 8.00 14.26 -8.80
N GLY A 76 8.05 13.01 -9.25
CA GLY A 76 7.31 12.54 -10.42
C GLY A 76 5.80 12.66 -10.23
N MET A 77 5.27 12.27 -9.06
CA MET A 77 3.84 12.41 -8.77
C MET A 77 3.39 13.87 -8.67
N VAL A 78 4.20 14.76 -8.09
CA VAL A 78 3.91 16.21 -8.09
C VAL A 78 3.83 16.75 -9.51
N ARG A 79 4.77 16.35 -10.39
CA ARG A 79 4.73 16.73 -11.82
C ARG A 79 3.46 16.26 -12.49
N ILE A 80 3.04 15.01 -12.28
CA ILE A 80 1.79 14.49 -12.87
C ILE A 80 0.58 15.32 -12.43
N PHE A 81 0.46 15.65 -11.13
CA PHE A 81 -0.66 16.44 -10.62
C PHE A 81 -0.68 17.88 -11.17
N GLN A 82 0.48 18.52 -11.31
CA GLN A 82 0.58 19.86 -11.91
C GLN A 82 0.32 19.82 -13.43
N TYR A 83 0.80 18.78 -14.10
CA TYR A 83 0.61 18.56 -15.53
C TYR A 83 -0.86 18.30 -15.88
N SER A 84 -1.57 17.52 -15.05
CA SER A 84 -2.98 17.19 -15.30
C SER A 84 -3.86 18.44 -15.37
N LEU A 85 -3.60 19.45 -14.53
CA LEU A 85 -4.32 20.72 -14.61
C LEU A 85 -3.91 21.51 -15.85
N SER A 86 -2.60 21.76 -16.01
CA SER A 86 -2.09 22.67 -17.03
C SER A 86 -2.29 22.20 -18.48
N HIS A 87 -2.32 20.89 -18.72
CA HIS A 87 -2.37 20.33 -20.07
C HIS A 87 -3.64 19.54 -20.37
N ARG A 88 -4.32 19.02 -19.35
CA ARG A 88 -5.51 18.17 -19.53
C ARG A 88 -6.77 18.79 -18.94
N SER A 89 -6.67 19.91 -18.20
CA SER A 89 -7.77 20.50 -17.43
C SER A 89 -8.45 19.52 -16.46
N VAL A 90 -7.68 18.54 -15.95
CA VAL A 90 -8.16 17.50 -15.01
C VAL A 90 -7.58 17.73 -13.62
N ARG A 91 -8.45 17.58 -12.61
CA ARG A 91 -8.07 17.67 -11.19
C ARG A 91 -8.31 16.34 -10.48
N SER A 92 -7.24 15.76 -9.94
CA SER A 92 -7.30 14.54 -9.14
C SER A 92 -7.51 14.88 -7.66
N THR A 93 -8.74 14.81 -7.17
CA THR A 93 -9.11 15.22 -5.79
C THR A 93 -8.88 14.13 -4.74
N SER A 94 -8.52 12.93 -5.15
CA SER A 94 -8.21 11.81 -4.25
C SER A 94 -6.92 11.11 -4.68
N TYR A 95 -6.12 10.70 -3.69
CA TYR A 95 -4.91 9.90 -3.86
C TYR A 95 -5.07 8.60 -3.08
N ILE A 96 -5.09 7.48 -3.80
CA ILE A 96 -5.08 6.14 -3.21
C ILE A 96 -3.62 5.73 -3.02
N GLY A 97 -3.21 5.55 -1.78
CA GLY A 97 -1.82 5.29 -1.44
C GLY A 97 -1.65 4.31 -0.28
N ASP A 98 -0.41 3.84 -0.16
CA ASP A 98 0.06 2.98 0.91
C ASP A 98 0.59 3.81 2.07
N GLY A 99 -0.13 3.86 3.20
CA GLY A 99 0.35 4.50 4.42
C GLY A 99 0.73 5.97 4.24
N ASP A 100 1.30 6.59 5.28
CA ASP A 100 1.71 8.01 5.21
C ASP A 100 2.96 8.15 4.33
N SER A 101 2.71 8.39 3.04
CA SER A 101 3.75 8.57 2.04
C SER A 101 4.25 10.01 2.01
N LYS A 102 5.58 10.18 1.90
CA LYS A 102 6.21 11.47 1.57
C LYS A 102 5.64 12.04 0.26
N THR A 103 5.23 11.15 -0.64
CA THR A 103 4.54 11.45 -1.90
C THR A 103 3.26 12.25 -1.67
N PHE A 104 2.31 11.76 -0.86
CA PHE A 104 1.06 12.49 -0.58
C PHE A 104 1.31 13.85 0.09
N SER A 105 2.25 13.88 1.04
CA SER A 105 2.62 15.13 1.73
C SER A 105 3.15 16.18 0.74
N SER A 106 3.95 15.76 -0.24
CA SER A 106 4.52 16.66 -1.24
C SER A 106 3.51 17.09 -2.30
N ILE A 107 2.58 16.21 -2.69
CA ILE A 107 1.45 16.59 -3.54
C ILE A 107 0.65 17.69 -2.85
N THR A 108 0.30 17.51 -1.57
CA THR A 108 -0.47 18.49 -0.80
C THR A 108 0.29 19.80 -0.66
N ALA A 109 1.59 19.74 -0.32
CA ALA A 109 2.43 20.93 -0.18
C ALA A 109 2.66 21.69 -1.49
N SER A 110 2.65 21.00 -2.64
CA SER A 110 2.75 21.64 -3.96
C SER A 110 1.50 22.42 -4.37
N ASN A 111 0.40 22.25 -3.64
CA ASN A 111 -0.89 22.88 -3.89
C ASN A 111 -1.29 22.91 -5.39
N PRO A 112 -1.35 21.75 -6.06
CA PRO A 112 -1.37 21.68 -7.54
C PRO A 112 -2.62 22.29 -8.17
N TYR A 113 -3.68 22.50 -7.38
CA TYR A 113 -4.98 22.98 -7.85
C TYR A 113 -5.44 24.27 -7.18
N GLY A 114 -4.57 24.95 -6.41
CA GLY A 114 -4.92 26.15 -5.66
C GLY A 114 -5.67 25.87 -4.35
N GLU A 115 -5.90 26.93 -3.57
CA GLU A 115 -6.44 26.85 -2.20
C GLU A 115 -7.85 26.24 -2.11
N ASP A 116 -8.64 26.35 -3.19
CA ASP A 116 -10.02 25.87 -3.22
C ASP A 116 -10.14 24.34 -3.26
N ILE A 117 -9.08 23.63 -3.66
CA ILE A 117 -9.14 22.19 -3.97
C ILE A 117 -8.06 21.43 -3.21
N THR A 118 -8.49 20.74 -2.15
CA THR A 118 -7.62 19.85 -1.36
C THR A 118 -7.64 18.43 -1.91
N VAL A 119 -6.45 17.83 -2.07
CA VAL A 119 -6.33 16.40 -2.40
C VAL A 119 -6.54 15.57 -1.14
N SER A 120 -7.54 14.71 -1.16
CA SER A 120 -7.86 13.78 -0.07
C SER A 120 -7.06 12.47 -0.19
N LYS A 121 -6.69 11.89 0.95
CA LYS A 121 -5.98 10.61 1.00
C LYS A 121 -6.93 9.45 1.25
N ILE A 122 -6.83 8.41 0.43
CA ILE A 122 -7.49 7.12 0.59
C ILE A 122 -6.41 6.07 0.85
N GLU A 123 -6.64 5.19 1.82
CA GLU A 123 -5.72 4.09 2.14
C GLU A 123 -6.04 2.86 1.30
N CYS A 124 -5.01 2.23 0.75
CA CYS A 124 -5.14 0.91 0.15
C CYS A 124 -5.53 -0.13 1.21
N VAL A 125 -6.69 -0.77 1.05
CA VAL A 125 -7.17 -1.79 2.01
C VAL A 125 -6.23 -2.99 2.07
N GLY A 126 -5.62 -3.37 0.94
CA GLY A 126 -4.60 -4.42 0.91
C GLY A 126 -3.38 -4.10 1.78
N HIS A 127 -2.94 -2.84 1.77
CA HIS A 127 -1.84 -2.38 2.61
C HIS A 127 -2.23 -2.32 4.09
N VAL A 128 -3.41 -1.77 4.40
CA VAL A 128 -3.93 -1.72 5.78
C VAL A 128 -4.11 -3.13 6.34
N GLN A 129 -4.57 -4.08 5.52
CA GLN A 129 -4.61 -5.50 5.87
C GLN A 129 -3.22 -6.05 6.17
N LYS A 130 -2.24 -5.87 5.27
CA LYS A 130 -0.84 -6.33 5.50
C LYS A 130 -0.28 -5.78 6.80
N ARG A 131 -0.59 -4.52 7.15
CA ARG A 131 -0.17 -3.86 8.40
C ARG A 131 -0.61 -4.62 9.65
N MET A 132 -1.83 -5.19 9.68
CA MET A 132 -2.29 -6.05 10.77
C MET A 132 -1.34 -7.23 10.97
N GLY A 133 -1.11 -8.00 9.89
CA GLY A 133 -0.23 -9.17 9.93
C GLY A 133 1.21 -8.84 10.29
N THR A 134 1.75 -7.72 9.81
CA THR A 134 3.11 -7.26 10.17
C THR A 134 3.22 -6.92 11.66
N ARG A 135 2.24 -6.19 12.22
CA ARG A 135 2.26 -5.82 13.64
C ARG A 135 2.12 -7.03 14.55
N LEU A 136 1.26 -7.98 14.22
CA LEU A 136 1.11 -9.22 14.97
C LEU A 136 2.38 -10.08 14.93
N ARG A 137 3.05 -10.19 13.76
CA ARG A 137 4.34 -10.90 13.66
C ARG A 137 5.44 -10.24 14.49
N LYS A 138 5.48 -8.90 14.53
CA LYS A 138 6.42 -8.17 15.40
C LYS A 138 6.15 -8.44 16.88
N LEU A 139 4.88 -8.46 17.30
CA LEU A 139 4.51 -8.84 18.67
C LEU A 139 4.89 -10.28 18.98
N LYS A 140 4.67 -11.20 18.03
CA LYS A 140 5.03 -12.63 18.17
C LYS A 140 6.51 -12.82 18.53
N GLN A 141 7.39 -11.98 17.99
CA GLN A 141 8.84 -12.05 18.20
C GLN A 141 9.30 -11.51 19.56
N MET A 142 8.41 -10.92 20.37
CA MET A 142 8.77 -10.41 21.68
C MET A 142 9.00 -11.56 22.67
N SER A 143 10.15 -11.55 23.36
CA SER A 143 10.55 -12.61 24.31
C SER A 143 9.93 -12.47 25.70
N SER A 144 9.05 -11.49 25.93
CA SER A 144 8.42 -11.27 27.22
C SER A 144 7.34 -12.32 27.51
N LYS A 145 7.37 -12.88 28.72
CA LYS A 145 6.26 -13.68 29.24
C LYS A 145 5.01 -12.81 29.37
N LEU A 146 3.86 -13.39 29.05
CA LEU A 146 2.55 -12.75 29.23
C LEU A 146 2.07 -12.93 30.69
N SER A 147 0.87 -12.43 30.99
CA SER A 147 0.25 -12.51 32.32
C SER A 147 0.03 -13.95 32.81
N ASP A 148 0.04 -14.94 31.91
CA ASP A 148 -0.04 -16.36 32.23
C ASP A 148 1.34 -17.05 32.28
N GLU A 149 2.41 -16.26 32.40
CA GLU A 149 3.82 -16.68 32.47
C GLU A 149 4.32 -17.47 31.25
N LYS A 150 3.57 -17.45 30.15
CA LYS A 150 3.89 -18.17 28.90
C LYS A 150 4.27 -17.19 27.79
N SER A 151 4.99 -17.71 26.79
CA SER A 151 5.29 -16.97 25.56
C SER A 151 4.00 -16.59 24.82
N ILE A 152 4.04 -15.56 23.97
CA ILE A 152 2.92 -15.20 23.09
C ILE A 152 2.70 -16.24 21.98
N GLU A 153 3.76 -16.94 21.57
CA GLU A 153 3.73 -17.97 20.54
C GLU A 153 3.65 -19.38 21.13
N GLY A 154 3.46 -20.37 20.26
CA GLY A 154 3.35 -21.79 20.61
C GLY A 154 2.00 -22.41 20.27
N LYS A 155 1.87 -23.72 20.53
CA LYS A 155 0.65 -24.49 20.22
C LYS A 155 -0.56 -23.91 20.97
N GLY A 156 -1.64 -23.63 20.23
CA GLY A 156 -2.84 -23.01 20.78
C GLY A 156 -2.72 -21.51 21.10
N ARG A 157 -1.68 -20.84 20.62
CA ARG A 157 -1.42 -19.40 20.84
C ARG A 157 -1.22 -18.68 19.51
N LEU A 158 -0.50 -17.56 19.50
CA LEU A 158 -0.31 -16.74 18.31
C LEU A 158 0.68 -17.39 17.33
N THR A 159 0.17 -18.29 16.48
CA THR A 159 0.92 -18.94 15.39
C THR A 159 0.85 -18.13 14.09
N ASP A 160 1.73 -18.39 13.12
CA ASP A 160 1.66 -17.71 11.81
C ASP A 160 0.33 -17.96 11.10
N ARG A 161 -0.19 -19.20 11.17
CA ARG A 161 -1.52 -19.54 10.65
C ARG A 161 -2.63 -18.69 11.31
N MET A 162 -2.55 -18.50 12.63
CA MET A 162 -3.51 -17.64 13.33
C MET A 162 -3.37 -16.18 12.93
N ILE A 163 -2.14 -15.68 12.75
CA ILE A 163 -1.90 -14.33 12.26
C ILE A 163 -2.48 -14.13 10.86
N ASP A 164 -2.29 -15.09 9.95
CA ASP A 164 -2.84 -15.03 8.59
C ASP A 164 -4.37 -15.05 8.59
N LEU A 165 -4.97 -15.85 9.48
CA LEU A 165 -6.42 -15.88 9.68
C LEU A 165 -6.95 -14.53 10.16
N ILE A 166 -6.38 -13.99 11.24
CA ILE A 166 -6.76 -12.68 11.80
C ILE A 166 -6.58 -11.58 10.75
N THR A 167 -5.47 -11.60 10.02
CA THR A 167 -5.17 -10.64 8.95
C THR A 167 -6.22 -10.70 7.83
N THR A 168 -6.60 -11.91 7.42
CA THR A 168 -7.62 -12.12 6.39
C THR A 168 -8.99 -11.62 6.84
N TYR A 169 -9.42 -11.99 8.05
CA TYR A 169 -10.70 -11.54 8.60
C TYR A 169 -10.76 -10.04 8.81
N TYR A 170 -9.68 -9.43 9.30
CA TYR A 170 -9.56 -7.98 9.41
C TYR A 170 -9.72 -7.27 8.05
N GLY A 171 -9.05 -7.76 7.00
CA GLY A 171 -9.20 -7.22 5.65
C GLY A 171 -10.61 -7.39 5.08
N ASN A 172 -11.24 -8.54 5.33
CA ASN A 172 -12.61 -8.82 4.89
C ASN A 172 -13.63 -7.92 5.61
N ALA A 173 -13.47 -7.70 6.91
CA ALA A 173 -14.30 -6.78 7.69
C ALA A 173 -14.31 -5.37 7.07
N ILE A 174 -13.15 -4.88 6.60
CA ILE A 174 -13.06 -3.58 5.91
C ILE A 174 -13.76 -3.62 4.56
N ARG A 175 -13.48 -4.62 3.71
CA ARG A 175 -14.03 -4.69 2.34
C ARG A 175 -15.55 -4.84 2.32
N GLN A 176 -16.10 -5.61 3.26
CA GLN A 176 -17.54 -5.87 3.35
C GLN A 176 -18.32 -4.68 3.91
N ASN A 177 -17.67 -3.77 4.64
CA ASN A 177 -18.30 -2.62 5.29
C ASN A 177 -17.77 -1.28 4.74
N LYS A 178 -17.38 -1.25 3.46
CA LYS A 178 -16.69 -0.12 2.82
C LYS A 178 -17.52 1.16 2.69
N THR A 179 -18.81 1.14 3.01
CA THR A 179 -19.74 2.27 2.87
C THR A 179 -20.08 2.95 4.20
N CYS A 180 -19.80 2.30 5.35
CA CYS A 180 -20.18 2.81 6.66
C CYS A 180 -19.03 2.64 7.67
N LEU A 181 -18.54 3.76 8.20
CA LEU A 181 -17.45 3.74 9.19
C LEU A 181 -17.85 3.00 10.48
N SER A 182 -19.10 3.20 10.95
CA SER A 182 -19.58 2.56 12.17
C SER A 182 -19.61 1.04 12.03
N ASP A 183 -20.18 0.54 10.93
CA ASP A 183 -20.26 -0.90 10.65
C ASP A 183 -18.88 -1.50 10.42
N MET A 184 -17.98 -0.77 9.74
CA MET A 184 -16.59 -1.19 9.56
C MET A 184 -15.87 -1.37 10.89
N ARG A 185 -16.01 -0.40 11.81
CA ARG A 185 -15.43 -0.49 13.15
C ARG A 185 -16.03 -1.65 13.93
N LYS A 186 -17.35 -1.81 13.89
CA LYS A 186 -18.07 -2.92 14.54
C LYS A 186 -17.57 -4.26 14.04
N ALA A 187 -17.42 -4.42 12.72
CA ALA A 187 -16.94 -5.65 12.09
C ALA A 187 -15.47 -5.95 12.43
N VAL A 188 -14.59 -4.93 12.48
CA VAL A 188 -13.19 -5.12 12.91
C VAL A 188 -13.13 -5.61 14.37
N TRP A 189 -13.92 -5.02 15.27
CA TRP A 189 -13.99 -5.46 16.66
C TRP A 189 -14.66 -6.83 16.81
N ALA A 190 -15.60 -7.19 15.93
CA ALA A 190 -16.18 -8.53 15.90
C ALA A 190 -15.10 -9.61 15.73
N VAL A 191 -14.09 -9.38 14.88
CA VAL A 191 -12.95 -10.30 14.73
C VAL A 191 -12.21 -10.51 16.05
N TYR A 192 -11.90 -9.42 16.77
CA TYR A 192 -11.20 -9.48 18.07
C TYR A 192 -12.01 -10.24 19.13
N PHE A 193 -13.30 -9.90 19.28
CA PHE A 193 -14.14 -10.55 20.29
C PHE A 193 -14.40 -12.02 19.94
N HIS A 194 -14.53 -12.35 18.66
CA HIS A 194 -14.72 -13.72 18.21
C HIS A 194 -13.53 -14.62 18.55
N ILE A 195 -12.28 -14.16 18.37
CA ILE A 195 -11.08 -14.95 18.72
C ILE A 195 -10.82 -15.04 20.24
N ARG A 196 -11.35 -14.09 21.03
CA ARG A 196 -11.32 -14.13 22.51
C ARG A 196 -12.43 -15.01 23.08
N SER A 197 -13.52 -15.20 22.34
CA SER A 197 -14.72 -15.89 22.80
C SER A 197 -14.42 -17.32 23.28
N SER A 198 -15.08 -17.72 24.37
CA SER A 198 -14.97 -19.06 24.92
C SER A 198 -16.33 -19.60 25.34
N ASP A 199 -16.41 -20.90 25.64
CA ASP A 199 -17.66 -21.51 26.09
C ASP A 199 -18.15 -20.94 27.43
N LYS A 200 -17.22 -20.51 28.31
CA LYS A 200 -17.53 -19.87 29.60
C LYS A 200 -17.90 -18.39 29.46
N GLU A 201 -17.42 -17.76 28.39
CA GLU A 201 -17.57 -16.33 28.13
C GLU A 201 -17.77 -16.12 26.62
N PRO A 202 -18.99 -16.34 26.09
CA PRO A 202 -19.29 -16.16 24.67
C PRO A 202 -19.38 -14.67 24.32
N LEU A 203 -18.59 -14.23 23.33
CA LEU A 203 -18.42 -12.80 22.98
C LEU A 203 -18.79 -12.54 21.51
N HIS A 204 -20.07 -12.77 21.19
CA HIS A 204 -20.56 -12.67 19.80
C HIS A 204 -21.43 -11.45 19.52
N SER A 205 -21.57 -10.51 20.47
CA SER A 205 -22.44 -9.33 20.36
C SER A 205 -22.10 -8.39 19.18
N PHE A 206 -20.84 -8.42 18.72
CA PHE A 206 -20.38 -7.65 17.56
C PHE A 206 -20.52 -8.41 16.23
N CYS A 207 -20.72 -9.73 16.27
CA CYS A 207 -20.86 -10.55 15.07
C CYS A 207 -22.19 -10.22 14.36
N PRO A 208 -22.23 -10.34 13.03
CA PRO A 208 -23.48 -10.18 12.30
C PRO A 208 -24.49 -11.23 12.77
N VAL A 209 -25.75 -10.84 12.90
CA VAL A 209 -26.86 -11.73 13.28
C VAL A 209 -27.51 -12.33 12.04
N GLY A 210 -28.20 -13.45 12.21
CA GLY A 210 -28.95 -14.11 11.14
C GLY A 210 -28.24 -15.32 10.53
N PRO A 211 -28.95 -16.09 9.69
CA PRO A 211 -28.49 -17.38 9.17
C PRO A 211 -27.30 -17.27 8.19
N ASN A 212 -27.09 -16.09 7.63
CA ASN A 212 -25.97 -15.81 6.72
C ASN A 212 -24.74 -15.26 7.47
N SER A 213 -24.73 -15.32 8.80
CA SER A 213 -23.57 -14.91 9.57
C SER A 213 -22.40 -15.85 9.32
N TRP A 214 -21.20 -15.30 9.16
CA TRP A 214 -19.98 -16.08 9.21
C TRP A 214 -19.73 -16.62 10.63
N CYS A 215 -20.37 -16.04 11.66
CA CYS A 215 -20.26 -16.47 13.03
C CYS A 215 -21.20 -17.65 13.31
N LYS A 216 -20.61 -18.84 13.46
CA LYS A 216 -21.36 -20.06 13.75
C LYS A 216 -22.25 -19.95 14.99
N TYR A 217 -21.82 -19.21 16.01
CA TYR A 217 -22.65 -18.96 17.19
C TYR A 217 -23.94 -18.23 16.83
N GLN A 218 -23.86 -17.17 16.02
CA GLN A 218 -25.03 -16.40 15.61
C GLN A 218 -25.98 -17.20 14.72
N ASN A 219 -25.46 -18.10 13.87
CA ASN A 219 -26.31 -19.02 13.11
C ASN A 219 -27.09 -19.95 14.04
N GLN A 220 -26.41 -20.52 15.05
CA GLN A 220 -27.05 -21.44 15.99
C GLN A 220 -28.03 -20.78 16.96
N VAL A 221 -27.87 -19.48 17.24
CA VAL A 221 -28.88 -18.69 17.97
C VAL A 221 -30.20 -18.70 17.20
N VAL A 222 -30.15 -18.57 15.87
CA VAL A 222 -31.35 -18.61 15.01
C VAL A 222 -31.93 -20.02 14.95
N GLU A 223 -31.09 -21.05 14.90
CA GLU A 223 -31.50 -22.46 14.86
C GLU A 223 -31.96 -23.01 16.23
N GLY A 224 -31.74 -22.27 17.33
CA GLY A 224 -32.03 -22.74 18.68
C GLY A 224 -31.07 -23.83 19.20
N SER A 225 -29.85 -23.94 18.66
CA SER A 225 -28.91 -25.05 18.90
C SER A 225 -27.60 -24.66 19.61
N VAL A 226 -27.53 -23.45 20.19
CA VAL A 226 -26.32 -22.83 20.77
C VAL A 226 -25.63 -23.67 21.85
N GLU A 227 -26.40 -24.39 22.66
CA GLU A 227 -25.88 -25.18 23.80
C GLU A 227 -24.90 -26.29 23.38
N THR A 228 -25.03 -26.74 22.12
CA THR A 228 -24.16 -27.77 21.53
C THR A 228 -22.85 -27.18 20.99
N LEU A 229 -22.74 -25.86 20.85
CA LEU A 229 -21.55 -25.23 20.29
C LEU A 229 -20.36 -25.40 21.22
N ARG A 230 -19.21 -25.70 20.64
CA ARG A 230 -17.92 -25.61 21.29
C ARG A 230 -17.03 -24.65 20.52
N HIS A 231 -16.44 -23.68 21.22
CA HIS A 231 -15.55 -22.69 20.65
C HIS A 231 -14.24 -23.36 20.25
N SER A 232 -14.02 -23.47 18.93
CA SER A 232 -12.75 -23.83 18.34
C SER A 232 -11.92 -22.58 18.03
N ASN A 233 -10.59 -22.72 17.93
CA ASN A 233 -9.68 -21.64 17.51
C ASN A 233 -9.63 -20.39 18.43
N LYS A 234 -10.03 -20.53 19.71
CA LYS A 234 -9.91 -19.46 20.71
C LYS A 234 -8.44 -19.24 21.12
N LEU A 235 -8.06 -17.98 21.27
CA LEU A 235 -6.78 -17.61 21.85
C LEU A 235 -6.91 -17.42 23.38
N PRO A 236 -5.88 -17.76 24.16
CA PRO A 236 -5.87 -17.47 25.59
C PRO A 236 -6.03 -15.97 25.86
N VAL A 237 -6.69 -15.62 26.97
CA VAL A 237 -6.93 -14.22 27.37
C VAL A 237 -5.63 -13.40 27.37
N ALA A 238 -4.55 -13.97 27.92
CA ALA A 238 -3.23 -13.36 27.93
C ALA A 238 -2.74 -12.97 26.52
N VAL A 239 -2.96 -13.82 25.51
CA VAL A 239 -2.59 -13.54 24.11
C VAL A 239 -3.51 -12.49 23.50
N THR A 240 -4.82 -12.57 23.74
CA THR A 240 -5.78 -11.59 23.21
C THR A 240 -5.52 -10.19 23.77
N ASP A 241 -5.21 -10.10 25.06
CA ASP A 241 -4.90 -8.84 25.73
C ASP A 241 -3.61 -8.24 25.15
N ALA A 242 -2.60 -9.07 24.87
CA ALA A 242 -1.35 -8.65 24.24
C ALA A 242 -1.53 -8.10 22.81
N ILE A 243 -2.48 -8.64 22.02
CA ILE A 243 -2.73 -8.17 20.65
C ILE A 243 -3.80 -7.06 20.55
N LYS A 244 -4.59 -6.83 21.62
CA LYS A 244 -5.64 -5.81 21.68
C LYS A 244 -5.15 -4.41 21.27
N PRO A 245 -3.94 -3.94 21.66
CA PRO A 245 -3.42 -2.64 21.22
C PRO A 245 -3.31 -2.53 19.69
N VAL A 246 -3.00 -3.62 18.98
CA VAL A 246 -2.96 -3.61 17.50
C VAL A 246 -4.35 -3.40 16.92
N PHE A 247 -5.37 -4.06 17.47
CA PHE A 247 -6.76 -3.84 17.07
C PHE A 247 -7.23 -2.41 17.40
N ASN A 248 -6.87 -1.88 18.57
CA ASN A 248 -7.21 -0.52 18.95
C ASN A 248 -6.66 0.51 17.95
N ASP A 249 -5.37 0.39 17.61
CA ASP A 249 -4.73 1.30 16.66
C ASP A 249 -5.26 1.16 15.23
N LEU A 250 -5.51 -0.07 14.80
CA LEU A 250 -5.99 -0.36 13.44
C LEU A 250 -7.51 -0.23 13.29
N SER A 251 -8.24 0.05 14.38
CA SER A 251 -9.68 0.38 14.36
C SER A 251 -9.97 1.86 14.58
N GLN A 252 -8.94 2.70 14.60
CA GLN A 252 -9.08 4.15 14.76
C GLN A 252 -9.93 4.76 13.64
N PRO A 253 -10.93 5.62 13.95
CA PRO A 253 -11.77 6.29 12.96
C PRO A 253 -10.97 6.97 11.84
N LYS A 254 -9.90 7.67 12.20
CA LYS A 254 -9.04 8.40 11.25
C LYS A 254 -8.40 7.50 10.20
N LEU A 255 -8.08 6.25 10.56
CA LEU A 255 -7.56 5.26 9.62
C LEU A 255 -8.69 4.68 8.78
N LEU A 256 -9.73 4.17 9.43
CA LEU A 256 -10.82 3.44 8.75
C LEU A 256 -11.68 4.34 7.85
N GLN A 257 -11.81 5.63 8.16
CA GLN A 257 -12.45 6.61 7.28
C GLN A 257 -11.75 6.66 5.92
N LYS A 258 -10.42 6.52 5.88
CA LYS A 258 -9.63 6.49 4.63
C LYS A 258 -9.74 5.15 3.91
N CYS A 259 -10.30 4.11 4.54
CA CYS A 259 -10.56 2.81 3.93
C CYS A 259 -11.96 2.72 3.30
N LEU A 260 -12.81 3.74 3.48
CA LEU A 260 -14.11 3.79 2.81
C LEU A 260 -13.94 3.73 1.28
N GLY A 261 -14.92 3.14 0.61
CA GLY A 261 -14.84 2.78 -0.81
C GLY A 261 -14.03 1.51 -1.09
N GLY A 262 -13.26 0.99 -0.13
CA GLY A 262 -12.62 -0.32 -0.22
C GLY A 262 -11.52 -0.41 -1.29
N LYS A 263 -10.80 0.69 -1.52
CA LYS A 263 -9.89 0.86 -2.65
C LYS A 263 -8.59 0.04 -2.51
N THR A 264 -8.02 -0.35 -3.64
CA THR A 264 -6.76 -1.11 -3.73
C THR A 264 -5.86 -0.53 -4.81
N GLN A 265 -4.58 -0.92 -4.80
CA GLN A 265 -3.59 -0.53 -5.80
C GLN A 265 -3.15 -1.68 -6.71
N ASN A 266 -3.97 -2.73 -6.85
CA ASN A 266 -3.60 -3.93 -7.62
C ASN A 266 -3.25 -3.59 -9.09
N ASN A 267 -3.94 -2.61 -9.67
CA ASN A 267 -3.66 -2.15 -11.03
C ASN A 267 -2.27 -1.52 -11.18
N ASN A 268 -1.75 -0.86 -10.12
CA ASN A 268 -0.40 -0.30 -10.12
C ASN A 268 0.65 -1.42 -10.22
N GLU A 269 0.43 -2.54 -9.53
CA GLU A 269 1.31 -3.71 -9.61
C GLU A 269 1.26 -4.33 -11.00
N SER A 270 0.07 -4.38 -11.63
CA SER A 270 -0.14 -4.92 -12.98
C SER A 270 0.61 -4.11 -14.06
N ILE A 271 0.40 -2.80 -14.14
CA ILE A 271 1.10 -1.95 -15.13
C ILE A 271 2.61 -1.95 -14.92
N ASN A 272 3.06 -1.91 -13.65
CA ASN A 272 4.48 -1.96 -13.33
C ASN A 272 5.09 -3.29 -13.80
N SER A 273 4.40 -4.42 -13.60
CA SER A 273 4.84 -5.72 -14.11
C SER A 273 4.98 -5.72 -15.64
N LEU A 274 4.01 -5.14 -16.35
CA LEU A 274 4.02 -5.05 -17.81
C LEU A 274 5.19 -4.21 -18.34
N ILE A 275 5.43 -3.03 -17.76
CA ILE A 275 6.57 -2.16 -18.11
C ILE A 275 7.89 -2.94 -18.01
N TRP A 276 8.10 -3.63 -16.89
CA TRP A 276 9.35 -4.37 -16.66
C TRP A 276 9.43 -5.70 -17.42
N LYS A 277 8.31 -6.20 -17.97
CA LYS A 277 8.31 -7.29 -18.93
C LYS A 277 8.84 -6.83 -20.29
N LEU A 278 8.45 -5.64 -20.75
CA LEU A 278 8.93 -5.05 -22.00
C LEU A 278 10.36 -4.52 -21.87
N CYS A 279 10.72 -3.99 -20.71
CA CYS A 279 12.04 -3.45 -20.43
C CYS A 279 12.64 -4.09 -19.17
N PRO A 280 13.18 -5.32 -19.23
CA PRO A 280 13.76 -5.99 -18.07
C PRO A 280 14.84 -5.16 -17.37
N LYS A 281 14.73 -5.04 -16.04
CA LYS A 281 15.68 -4.27 -15.20
C LYS A 281 17.13 -4.78 -15.31
N THR A 282 17.32 -6.04 -15.69
CA THR A 282 18.63 -6.68 -15.89
C THR A 282 19.42 -6.10 -17.06
N LEU A 283 18.76 -5.46 -18.02
CA LEU A 283 19.41 -4.90 -19.21
C LEU A 283 20.03 -3.51 -18.98
N GLY A 284 19.80 -2.89 -17.81
CA GLY A 284 20.36 -1.58 -17.50
C GLY A 284 19.88 -0.46 -18.44
N CYS A 285 18.61 -0.53 -18.85
CA CYS A 285 18.03 0.40 -19.82
C CYS A 285 18.07 1.85 -19.37
N GLY A 286 18.50 2.74 -20.26
CA GLY A 286 18.45 4.20 -20.04
C GLY A 286 17.03 4.75 -20.15
N ARG A 287 16.82 5.98 -19.65
CA ARG A 287 15.50 6.65 -19.60
C ARG A 287 14.70 6.55 -20.90
N LYS A 288 15.32 6.75 -22.07
CA LYS A 288 14.61 6.71 -23.38
C LYS A 288 13.94 5.35 -23.64
N ILE A 289 14.63 4.26 -23.34
CA ILE A 289 14.09 2.90 -23.55
C ILE A 289 12.93 2.67 -22.58
N VAL A 290 13.11 3.05 -21.30
CA VAL A 290 12.04 2.94 -20.30
C VAL A 290 10.83 3.78 -20.67
N ASP A 291 11.03 4.97 -21.24
CA ASP A 291 9.96 5.85 -21.71
C ASP A 291 9.15 5.22 -22.85
N ILE A 292 9.82 4.65 -23.86
CA ILE A 292 9.17 3.93 -24.95
C ILE A 292 8.37 2.74 -24.41
N SER A 293 9.01 1.89 -23.59
CA SER A 293 8.35 0.71 -23.01
C SER A 293 7.22 1.08 -22.05
N THR A 294 7.28 2.26 -21.40
CA THR A 294 6.19 2.75 -20.56
C THR A 294 4.98 3.13 -21.41
N ASN A 295 5.19 3.87 -22.50
CA ASN A 295 4.11 4.22 -23.42
C ASN A 295 3.47 2.97 -24.06
N GLU A 296 4.28 2.02 -24.51
CA GLU A 296 3.79 0.74 -25.06
C GLU A 296 3.02 -0.07 -24.01
N ALA A 297 3.54 -0.17 -22.78
CA ALA A 297 2.84 -0.83 -21.69
C ALA A 297 1.50 -0.15 -21.36
N ILE A 298 1.41 1.18 -21.43
CA ILE A 298 0.16 1.92 -21.18
C ILE A 298 -0.89 1.59 -22.23
N VAL A 299 -0.51 1.55 -23.51
CA VAL A 299 -1.43 1.17 -24.61
C VAL A 299 -1.95 -0.24 -24.40
N ILE A 300 -1.05 -1.21 -24.17
CA ILE A 300 -1.41 -2.61 -23.92
C ILE A 300 -2.26 -2.74 -22.65
N PHE A 301 -1.96 -2.00 -21.59
CA PHE A 301 -2.71 -2.03 -20.33
C PHE A 301 -4.12 -1.47 -20.48
N ASN A 302 -4.28 -0.39 -21.24
CA ASN A 302 -5.56 0.30 -21.37
C ASN A 302 -6.53 -0.40 -22.34
N ASP A 303 -6.00 -0.90 -23.47
CA ASP A 303 -6.81 -1.35 -24.60
C ASP A 303 -6.37 -2.71 -25.18
N GLY A 304 -5.41 -3.40 -24.54
CA GLY A 304 -4.87 -4.67 -25.01
C GLY A 304 -3.99 -4.51 -26.25
N ASN A 305 -3.76 -5.60 -26.99
CA ASN A 305 -2.93 -5.58 -28.22
C ASN A 305 -3.64 -4.94 -29.44
N GLN A 306 -4.71 -4.19 -29.22
CA GLN A 306 -5.49 -3.54 -30.28
C GLN A 306 -5.29 -2.02 -30.35
N GLY A 307 -4.52 -1.45 -29.40
CA GLY A 307 -4.27 -0.01 -29.31
C GLY A 307 -3.14 0.51 -30.18
#